data_AF-A0A1G2WTQ4-F1
#
_entry.id   AF-A0A1G2WTQ4-F1
#
_cell.length_a   1.000
_cell.length_b   1.000
_cell.length_c   1.000
_cell.angle_alpha   90.00
_cell.angle_beta   90.00
_cell.angle_gamma   90.00
#
_symmetry.space_group_name_H-M   'P 1'
#
loop_
_entity.id
_entity.type
_entity.pdbx_description
1 polymer ?
#
loop_
_entity_poly.entity_id
_entity_poly.type
_entity_poly.pdbx_seq_one_letter_code
_entity_poly.pdbx_strand_id
1 'polypeptide(L)'
;MNSIALDKFGKLHICYTDDSNGDIKYAVSINQSTPIPVTMEASPAELIIREYEEVRVYITVKGDDNNPVQGDIVKARIKNDGDKLIKAYSKEQTTDVYGQAVFTFYAKKEGKTSVTFKDESLSIKVPVTVIE
;
A
#
# COMPACT_ATOMS: atom_id res chain seq x y z
N MET A 1 -28.77 4.11 -32.20
CA MET A 1 -27.66 5.07 -32.08
C MET A 1 -26.53 4.38 -31.34
N ASN A 2 -25.36 4.27 -31.95
CA ASN A 2 -24.22 3.59 -31.35
C ASN A 2 -23.08 4.59 -31.17
N SER A 3 -22.48 4.63 -29.99
CA SER A 3 -21.39 5.55 -29.66
C SER A 3 -20.35 4.84 -28.79
N ILE A 4 -19.09 5.09 -29.12
CA ILE A 4 -17.93 4.68 -28.34
C ILE A 4 -17.03 5.89 -28.18
N ALA A 5 -16.68 6.22 -26.94
CA ALA A 5 -15.85 7.39 -26.63
C ALA A 5 -15.00 7.14 -25.39
N LEU A 6 -13.92 7.90 -25.25
CA LEU A 6 -13.13 7.99 -24.03
C LEU A 6 -13.47 9.30 -23.32
N ASP A 7 -13.60 9.27 -21.99
CA ASP A 7 -13.62 10.51 -21.20
C ASP A 7 -12.21 11.06 -20.97
N LYS A 8 -12.15 12.21 -20.28
CA LYS A 8 -10.87 12.86 -19.91
C LYS A 8 -9.98 12.01 -18.97
N PHE A 9 -10.52 10.95 -18.39
CA PHE A 9 -9.82 10.01 -17.51
C PHE A 9 -9.49 8.70 -18.24
N GLY A 10 -9.73 8.60 -19.55
CA GLY A 10 -9.49 7.40 -20.35
C GLY A 10 -10.48 6.27 -20.09
N LYS A 11 -11.62 6.54 -19.43
CA LYS A 11 -12.69 5.53 -19.26
C LYS A 11 -13.44 5.37 -20.56
N LEU A 12 -13.68 4.11 -20.94
CA LEU A 12 -14.44 3.78 -22.13
C LEU A 12 -15.93 3.90 -21.86
N HIS A 13 -16.61 4.77 -22.60
CA HIS A 13 -18.06 4.89 -22.64
C HIS A 13 -18.59 4.17 -23.86
N ILE A 14 -19.53 3.24 -23.66
CA ILE A 14 -20.24 2.54 -24.74
C ILE A 14 -21.73 2.77 -24.56
N CYS A 15 -22.38 3.24 -25.62
CA CYS A 15 -23.83 3.37 -25.74
C CYS A 15 -24.28 2.68 -27.03
N TYR A 16 -25.26 1.79 -26.95
CA TYR A 16 -25.81 1.12 -28.12
C TYR A 16 -27.30 0.89 -27.99
N THR A 17 -27.98 0.85 -29.13
CA THR A 17 -29.37 0.39 -29.18
C THR A 17 -29.39 -1.13 -29.23
N ASP A 18 -30.11 -1.77 -28.32
CA ASP A 18 -30.40 -3.20 -28.36
C ASP A 18 -31.60 -3.41 -29.27
N ASP A 19 -31.35 -3.90 -30.48
CA ASP A 19 -32.37 -4.07 -31.52
C ASP A 19 -33.45 -5.10 -31.14
N SER A 20 -33.21 -5.92 -30.12
CA SER A 20 -34.16 -6.95 -29.67
C SER A 20 -35.35 -6.37 -28.90
N ASN A 21 -35.15 -5.24 -28.24
CA ASN A 21 -36.12 -4.60 -27.33
C ASN A 21 -36.24 -3.09 -27.57
N GLY A 22 -35.41 -2.50 -28.44
CA GLY A 22 -35.42 -1.07 -28.77
C GLY A 22 -34.81 -0.17 -27.68
N ASP A 23 -34.27 -0.77 -26.62
CA ASP A 23 -33.70 -0.06 -25.48
C ASP A 23 -32.32 0.50 -25.81
N ILE A 24 -31.94 1.57 -25.12
CA ILE A 24 -30.55 2.05 -25.12
C ILE A 24 -29.83 1.42 -23.93
N LYS A 25 -28.77 0.66 -24.22
CA LYS A 25 -27.85 0.13 -23.21
C LYS A 25 -26.66 1.08 -23.08
N TYR A 26 -26.26 1.35 -21.84
CA TYR A 26 -25.12 2.22 -21.53
C TYR A 26 -24.17 1.51 -20.55
N ALA A 27 -22.88 1.51 -20.86
CA ALA A 27 -21.83 0.94 -20.03
C ALA A 27 -20.61 1.86 -19.97
N VAL A 28 -19.96 1.91 -18.81
CA VAL A 28 -18.68 2.57 -18.59
C VAL A 28 -17.67 1.54 -18.13
N SER A 29 -16.51 1.51 -18.77
CA SER A 29 -15.38 0.75 -18.25
C SER A 29 -14.93 1.36 -16.92
N ILE A 30 -14.98 0.56 -15.86
CA ILE A 30 -14.41 0.88 -14.57
C ILE A 30 -12.91 0.55 -14.56
N ASN A 31 -12.15 1.15 -15.47
CA ASN A 31 -10.70 1.16 -15.32
C ASN A 31 -10.36 2.19 -14.24
N GLN A 32 -10.48 1.81 -12.97
CA GLN A 32 -9.40 2.18 -12.07
C GLN A 32 -8.32 1.15 -12.36
N SER A 33 -7.42 1.46 -13.30
CA SER A 33 -6.12 0.80 -13.25
C SER A 33 -5.60 1.18 -11.89
N THR A 34 -5.58 0.25 -10.94
CA THR A 34 -4.79 0.46 -9.73
C THR A 34 -3.40 0.83 -10.24
N PRO A 35 -2.83 1.97 -9.84
CA PRO A 35 -1.48 2.32 -10.25
C PRO A 35 -0.59 1.12 -9.93
N ILE A 36 0.19 0.65 -10.91
CA ILE A 36 1.08 -0.48 -10.66
C ILE A 36 2.12 -0.01 -9.64
N PRO A 37 2.32 -0.70 -8.51
CA PRO A 37 3.29 -0.27 -7.51
C PRO A 37 4.70 -0.29 -8.09
N VAL A 38 5.39 0.86 -8.07
CA VAL A 38 6.76 1.00 -8.60
C VAL A 38 7.76 1.38 -7.52
N THR A 39 7.38 2.25 -6.59
CA THR A 39 8.29 2.70 -5.52
C THR A 39 7.67 2.50 -4.15
N MET A 40 8.54 2.23 -3.18
CA MET A 40 8.18 2.07 -1.78
C MET A 40 9.20 2.80 -0.91
N GLU A 41 8.70 3.66 -0.03
CA GLU A 41 9.51 4.47 0.89
C GLU A 41 9.06 4.23 2.32
N ALA A 42 9.99 4.22 3.27
CA ALA A 42 9.72 4.08 4.69
C ALA A 42 10.16 5.33 5.45
N SER A 43 9.28 5.84 6.30
CA SER A 43 9.57 6.95 7.20
C SER A 43 9.13 6.58 8.62
N PRO A 44 10.05 6.49 9.60
CA PRO A 44 11.50 6.66 9.45
C PRO A 44 12.14 5.53 8.61
N ALA A 45 13.28 5.81 7.97
CA ALA A 45 14.07 4.79 7.26
C ALA A 45 14.83 3.83 8.22
N GLU A 46 15.07 4.29 9.45
CA GLU A 46 15.66 3.51 10.55
C GLU A 46 14.92 3.81 11.86
N LEU A 47 14.72 2.78 12.70
CA LEU A 47 14.06 2.93 13.99
C LEU A 47 15.05 2.80 15.14
N ILE A 48 14.99 3.75 16.06
CA ILE A 48 15.58 3.69 17.39
C ILE A 48 14.45 3.92 18.38
N ILE A 49 14.18 2.93 19.24
CA ILE A 49 13.02 2.92 20.14
C ILE A 49 13.50 2.50 21.53
N ARG A 50 13.03 3.17 22.60
CA ARG A 50 13.31 2.74 23.97
C ARG A 50 12.45 1.54 24.35
N GLU A 51 12.92 0.70 25.25
CA GLU A 51 12.11 -0.38 25.81
C GLU A 51 10.78 0.16 26.35
N TYR A 52 9.71 -0.61 26.15
CA TYR A 52 8.35 -0.26 26.58
C TYR A 52 7.73 0.96 25.87
N GLU A 53 8.38 1.51 24.84
CA GLU A 53 7.80 2.55 23.98
C GLU A 53 7.22 1.99 22.67
N GLU A 54 6.38 2.81 22.05
CA GLU A 54 5.80 2.56 20.74
C GLU A 54 6.31 3.56 19.71
N VAL A 55 6.48 3.09 18.47
CA VAL A 55 6.77 3.96 17.33
C VAL A 55 5.93 3.56 16.13
N ARG A 56 5.65 4.55 15.27
CA ARG A 56 4.99 4.34 13.98
C ARG A 56 6.00 4.39 12.84
N VAL A 57 5.81 3.50 11.87
CA VAL A 57 6.46 3.54 10.56
C VAL A 57 5.39 3.77 9.52
N TYR A 58 5.61 4.78 8.68
CA TYR A 58 4.81 5.09 7.51
C TYR A 58 5.48 4.45 6.30
N ILE A 59 4.76 3.58 5.60
CA ILE A 59 5.17 3.05 4.31
C ILE A 59 4.36 3.75 3.23
N THR A 60 5.03 4.40 2.30
CA THR A 60 4.39 5.07 1.16
C THR A 60 4.65 4.26 -0.10
N VAL A 61 3.60 3.93 -0.83
CA VAL A 61 3.65 3.21 -2.12
C VAL A 61 3.19 4.13 -3.23
N LYS A 62 3.96 4.20 -4.32
CA LYS A 62 3.64 5.04 -5.48
C LYS A 62 3.83 4.32 -6.80
N GLY A 63 3.05 4.75 -7.79
CA GLY A 63 3.13 4.29 -9.18
C GLY A 63 4.30 4.88 -9.96
N ASP A 64 4.33 4.57 -11.26
CA ASP A 64 5.31 5.03 -12.25
C ASP A 64 5.31 6.55 -12.46
N ASP A 65 4.15 7.18 -12.26
CA ASP A 65 3.94 8.64 -12.33
C ASP A 65 4.14 9.36 -10.98
N ASN A 66 4.68 8.66 -9.97
CA ASN A 66 4.86 9.15 -8.59
C ASN A 66 3.53 9.50 -7.88
N ASN A 67 2.37 9.06 -8.41
CA ASN A 67 1.08 9.17 -7.72
C ASN A 67 0.93 8.08 -6.64
N PRO A 68 0.20 8.37 -5.56
CA PRO A 68 -0.06 7.40 -4.50
C PRO A 68 -0.88 6.21 -5.00
N VAL A 69 -0.53 5.00 -4.55
CA VAL A 69 -1.32 3.79 -4.83
C VAL A 69 -2.21 3.46 -3.66
N GLN A 70 -3.51 3.63 -3.81
CA GLN A 70 -4.52 3.31 -2.78
C GLN A 70 -5.00 1.86 -2.90
N GLY A 71 -5.16 1.19 -1.76
CA GLY A 71 -5.79 -0.13 -1.69
C GLY A 71 -4.83 -1.31 -1.72
N ASP A 72 -3.52 -1.07 -1.81
CA ASP A 72 -2.50 -2.11 -1.80
C ASP A 72 -2.25 -2.67 -0.42
N ILE A 73 -1.84 -3.94 -0.35
CA ILE A 73 -1.59 -4.65 0.90
C ILE A 73 -0.10 -4.71 1.17
N VAL A 74 0.36 -3.87 2.09
CA VAL A 74 1.73 -3.92 2.60
C VAL A 74 1.81 -4.94 3.73
N LYS A 75 2.76 -5.87 3.65
CA LYS A 75 3.02 -6.91 4.66
C LYS A 75 4.34 -6.67 5.38
N ALA A 76 4.31 -6.60 6.71
CA ALA A 76 5.47 -6.46 7.57
C ALA A 76 5.96 -7.82 8.10
N ARG A 77 7.27 -8.07 7.98
CA ARG A 77 7.93 -9.26 8.49
C ARG A 77 9.14 -8.88 9.34
N ILE A 78 9.07 -9.20 10.63
CA ILE A 78 10.20 -9.07 11.56
C ILE A 78 11.21 -10.19 11.29
N LYS A 79 12.51 -9.87 11.27
CA LYS A 79 13.62 -10.81 10.99
C LYS A 79 14.40 -11.18 12.25
N ASN A 80 15.32 -12.14 12.15
CA ASN A 80 16.34 -12.45 13.17
C ASN A 80 15.78 -12.64 14.59
N ASP A 81 14.74 -13.47 14.76
CA ASP A 81 14.04 -13.66 16.05
C ASP A 81 13.53 -12.37 16.71
N GLY A 82 13.39 -11.30 15.93
CA GLY A 82 13.04 -9.97 16.43
C GLY A 82 11.66 -9.89 17.07
N ASP A 83 10.78 -10.89 16.91
CA ASP A 83 9.52 -10.98 17.65
C ASP A 83 9.75 -11.05 19.19
N LYS A 84 10.96 -11.43 19.64
CA LYS A 84 11.40 -11.35 21.04
C LYS A 84 11.73 -9.91 21.48
N LEU A 85 12.16 -9.05 20.54
CA LEU A 85 12.63 -7.69 20.77
C LEU A 85 11.52 -6.65 20.57
N ILE A 86 10.67 -6.85 19.57
CA ILE A 86 9.58 -5.95 19.21
C ILE A 86 8.27 -6.72 18.94
N LYS A 87 7.13 -6.06 19.13
CA LYS A 87 5.79 -6.52 18.71
C LYS A 87 5.29 -5.60 17.61
N ALA A 88 4.92 -6.14 16.46
CA ALA A 88 4.07 -5.42 15.51
C ALA A 88 2.60 -5.56 15.93
N TYR A 89 1.84 -4.47 16.00
CA TYR A 89 0.40 -4.55 16.26
C TYR A 89 -0.40 -5.07 15.08
N SER A 90 0.04 -4.76 13.87
CA SER A 90 -0.43 -5.39 12.64
C SER A 90 0.77 -5.85 11.82
N LYS A 91 0.60 -6.99 11.12
CA LYS A 91 1.59 -7.50 10.17
C LYS A 91 1.17 -7.24 8.72
N GLU A 92 -0.03 -6.73 8.48
CA GLU A 92 -0.55 -6.35 7.17
C GLU A 92 -1.39 -5.07 7.32
N GLN A 93 -1.25 -4.13 6.38
CA GLN A 93 -2.02 -2.89 6.33
C GLN A 93 -2.33 -2.55 4.88
N THR A 94 -3.47 -1.90 4.66
CA THR A 94 -3.87 -1.41 3.33
C THR A 94 -3.48 0.05 3.17
N THR A 95 -2.96 0.44 2.01
CA THR A 95 -2.63 1.84 1.71
C THR A 95 -3.90 2.70 1.59
N ASP A 96 -3.84 3.91 2.17
CA ASP A 96 -4.92 4.89 2.11
C ASP A 96 -4.92 5.71 0.80
N VAL A 97 -5.75 6.77 0.73
CA VAL A 97 -5.85 7.69 -0.42
C VAL A 97 -4.53 8.41 -0.74
N TYR A 98 -3.57 8.44 0.20
CA TYR A 98 -2.25 9.03 0.05
C TYR A 98 -1.17 7.98 -0.21
N GLY A 99 -1.56 6.72 -0.45
CA GLY A 99 -0.64 5.62 -0.69
C GLY A 99 0.09 5.17 0.57
N GLN A 100 -0.42 5.52 1.76
CA GLN A 100 0.26 5.27 3.02
C GLN A 100 -0.33 4.08 3.78
N ALA A 101 0.53 3.19 4.24
CA ALA A 101 0.25 2.11 5.18
C ALA A 101 1.04 2.34 6.47
N VAL A 102 0.35 2.46 7.61
CA VAL A 102 0.97 2.80 8.90
C VAL A 102 1.06 1.58 9.81
N PHE A 103 2.27 1.26 10.26
CA PHE A 103 2.54 0.16 11.18
C PHE A 103 2.98 0.70 12.53
N THR A 104 2.46 0.12 13.62
CA THR A 104 2.89 0.45 14.98
C THR A 104 3.68 -0.71 15.57
N PHE A 105 4.84 -0.40 16.12
CA PHE A 105 5.72 -1.34 16.80
C PHE A 105 5.91 -0.95 18.26
N TYR A 106 5.86 -1.95 19.13
CA TYR A 106 6.14 -1.82 20.56
C TYR A 106 7.46 -2.52 20.88
N ALA A 107 8.35 -1.84 21.60
CA ALA A 107 9.63 -2.39 22.04
C ALA A 107 9.49 -3.20 23.33
N LYS A 108 10.02 -4.42 23.33
CA LYS A 108 9.98 -5.35 24.48
C LYS A 108 11.33 -5.49 25.16
N LYS A 109 12.41 -5.51 24.38
CA LYS A 109 13.74 -5.85 24.84
C LYS A 109 14.83 -5.25 23.96
N GLU A 110 15.91 -4.78 24.58
CA GLU A 110 17.12 -4.28 23.93
C GLU A 110 17.67 -5.28 22.90
N GLY A 111 18.12 -4.73 21.77
CA GLY A 111 18.77 -5.51 20.73
C GLY A 111 18.56 -4.91 19.35
N LYS A 112 19.08 -5.63 18.35
CA LYS A 112 19.02 -5.21 16.95
C LYS A 112 18.25 -6.22 16.12
N THR A 113 17.33 -5.72 15.31
CA THR A 113 16.58 -6.51 14.31
C THR A 113 16.31 -5.65 13.08
N SER A 114 15.45 -6.13 12.18
CA SER A 114 14.92 -5.35 11.08
C SER A 114 13.52 -5.83 10.73
N VAL A 115 12.71 -4.93 10.20
CA VAL A 115 11.41 -5.23 9.63
C VAL A 115 11.52 -5.10 8.11
N THR A 116 11.10 -6.13 7.39
CA THR A 116 10.94 -6.07 5.94
C THR A 116 9.48 -5.80 5.63
N PHE A 117 9.19 -4.76 4.87
CA PHE A 117 7.87 -4.49 4.30
C PHE A 117 7.86 -4.95 2.85
N LYS A 118 6.77 -5.58 2.44
CA LYS A 118 6.59 -6.10 1.09
C LYS A 118 5.23 -5.72 0.55
N ASP A 119 5.20 -5.40 -0.72
CA ASP A 119 3.99 -5.17 -1.49
C ASP A 119 4.25 -5.66 -2.91
N GLU A 120 3.51 -6.68 -3.33
CA GLU A 120 3.77 -7.41 -4.57
C GLU A 120 5.26 -7.76 -4.79
N SER A 121 5.92 -7.08 -5.74
CA SER A 121 7.34 -7.22 -6.08
C SER A 121 8.26 -6.28 -5.30
N LEU A 122 7.71 -5.22 -4.69
CA LEU A 122 8.44 -4.24 -3.91
C LEU A 122 8.79 -4.78 -2.53
N SER A 123 9.97 -4.39 -2.06
CA SER A 123 10.45 -4.76 -0.74
C SER A 123 11.38 -3.68 -0.19
N ILE A 124 11.10 -3.21 1.03
CA ILE A 124 12.00 -2.31 1.77
C ILE A 124 12.33 -2.90 3.14
N LYS A 125 13.55 -2.66 3.61
CA LYS A 125 14.04 -3.12 4.92
C LYS A 125 14.30 -1.91 5.81
N VAL A 126 13.67 -1.89 6.98
CA VAL A 126 13.88 -0.88 8.03
C VAL A 126 14.66 -1.53 9.17
N PRO A 127 15.92 -1.12 9.43
CA PRO A 127 16.66 -1.51 10.62
C PRO A 127 15.97 -1.03 11.90
N VAL A 128 16.04 -1.83 12.96
CA VAL A 128 15.47 -1.48 14.27
C VAL A 128 16.52 -1.73 15.35
N THR A 129 16.78 -0.71 16.16
CA THR A 129 17.56 -0.81 17.39
C THR A 129 16.65 -0.48 18.57
N VAL A 130 16.49 -1.45 19.47
CA VAL A 130 15.85 -1.21 20.77
C VAL A 130 16.94 -0.87 21.77
N ILE A 131 16.78 0.23 22.49
CA ILE A 131 17.67 0.71 23.54
C ILE A 131 16.93 0.72 24.89
N GLU A 132 17.66 0.75 26.00
CA GLU A 132 17.06 0.98 27.33
C GLU A 132 16.46 2.39 27.49
#